data_AF-A0A166RVW7-F1
#
_entry.id   AF-A0A166RVW7-F1
#
_cell.length_a   1.000
_cell.length_b   1.000
_cell.length_c   1.000
_cell.angle_alpha   90.00
_cell.angle_beta   90.00
_cell.angle_gamma   90.00
#
_symmetry.space_group_name_H-M   'P 1'
#
loop_
_entity.id
_entity.type
_entity.pdbx_description
1 polymer ?
#
loop_
_entity_poly.entity_id
_entity_poly.type
_entity_poly.pdbx_seq_one_letter_code
_entity_poly.pdbx_strand_id
1 'polypeptide(L)' 'MESLNRVIRKSIKTRGSFPTDEAATKLIYLAIRKFEKDGRNVREWFAARNQFAIMFGERFDA' A
#
# COMPACT_ATOMS: atom_id res chain seq x y z
N MET A 1 1.89 -7.80 -0.18
CA MET A 1 0.46 -8.14 -0.11
C MET A 1 0.04 -8.58 1.28
N GLU A 2 0.63 -9.63 1.85
CA GLU A 2 0.15 -10.18 3.13
C GLU A 2 0.32 -9.26 4.36
N SER A 3 1.38 -8.43 4.38
CA SER A 3 1.58 -7.43 5.43
C SER A 3 0.43 -6.42 5.52
N LEU A 4 -0.05 -5.93 4.38
CA LEU A 4 -1.19 -5.02 4.29
C LEU A 4 -2.49 -5.72 4.71
N ASN A 5 -2.74 -6.93 4.18
CA ASN A 5 -3.91 -7.72 4.54
C ASN A 5 -3.99 -7.96 6.05
N ARG A 6 -2.86 -8.27 6.69
CA ARG A 6 -2.78 -8.43 8.15
C ARG A 6 -3.18 -7.15 8.89
N VAL A 7 -2.73 -5.98 8.44
CA VAL A 7 -3.09 -4.70 9.07
C VAL A 7 -4.57 -4.36 8.90
N ILE A 8 -5.13 -4.62 7.72
CA ILE A 8 -6.56 -4.43 7.46
C ILE A 8 -7.37 -5.36 8.37
N ARG A 9 -7.07 -6.66 8.38
CA ARG A 9 -7.75 -7.64 9.27
C ARG A 9 -7.63 -7.25 10.74
N LYS A 10 -6.44 -6.81 11.18
CA LYS A 10 -6.24 -6.35 12.57
C LYS A 10 -7.09 -5.12 12.91
N SER A 11 -7.23 -4.19 11.97
CA SER A 11 -8.00 -2.95 12.18
C SER A 11 -9.51 -3.19 12.29
N ILE A 12 -10.01 -4.22 11.61
CA ILE A 12 -11.44 -4.58 11.63
C ILE A 12 -11.80 -5.64 12.68
N LYS A 13 -10.85 -6.45 13.17
CA LYS A 13 -11.16 -7.64 14.01
C LYS A 13 -11.96 -7.36 15.29
N THR A 14 -11.88 -6.14 15.82
CA THR A 14 -12.56 -5.73 17.06
C THR A 14 -13.81 -4.89 16.79
N ARG A 15 -14.12 -4.60 15.53
CA ARG A 15 -15.34 -3.90 15.13
C ARG A 15 -16.39 -4.98 14.82
N GLY A 16 -17.58 -4.86 15.41
CA GLY A 16 -18.74 -5.68 15.05
C GLY A 16 -19.28 -5.28 13.67
N SER A 17 -20.60 -5.26 13.50
CA SER A 17 -21.19 -4.74 12.26
C SER A 17 -20.89 -3.25 12.06
N PHE A 18 -20.64 -2.84 10.83
CA PHE A 18 -20.56 -1.43 10.47
C PHE A 18 -21.97 -0.88 10.19
N PRO A 19 -22.28 0.36 10.60
CA PRO A 19 -23.61 0.95 10.40
C PRO A 19 -23.86 1.33 8.93
N THR A 20 -22.81 1.64 8.16
CA THR A 20 -22.87 1.91 6.71
C THR A 20 -21.58 1.45 6.02
N ASP A 21 -21.65 1.32 4.70
CA ASP A 21 -20.49 0.97 3.87
C ASP A 21 -19.44 2.09 3.86
N GLU A 22 -19.84 3.37 3.96
CA GLU A 22 -18.86 4.47 4.06
C GLU A 22 -18.05 4.39 5.36
N ALA A 23 -18.66 3.96 6.46
CA ALA A 23 -17.95 3.79 7.73
C ALA A 23 -16.87 2.70 7.64
N ALA A 24 -17.19 1.57 7.01
CA ALA A 24 -16.23 0.50 6.73
C ALA A 24 -15.10 0.99 5.80
N THR A 25 -15.46 1.67 4.73
CA THR A 25 -14.54 2.20 3.72
C THR A 25 -13.56 3.20 4.33
N LYS A 26 -14.06 4.14 5.14
CA LYS A 26 -13.22 5.13 5.84
C LYS A 26 -12.23 4.47 6.79
N LEU A 27 -12.62 3.40 7.48
CA LEU A 27 -11.72 2.68 8.38
C LEU A 27 -10.60 1.98 7.60
N ILE A 28 -10.93 1.29 6.49
CA ILE A 28 -9.94 0.64 5.63
C ILE A 28 -8.97 1.68 5.06
N TYR A 29 -9.49 2.82 4.58
CA TYR A 29 -8.67 3.94 4.11
C TYR A 29 -7.68 4.40 5.18
N LEU A 30 -8.14 4.66 6.41
CA LEU A 30 -7.26 5.09 7.50
C LEU A 30 -6.22 4.02 7.87
N ALA A 31 -6.57 2.73 7.82
CA ALA A 31 -5.65 1.64 8.06
C ALA A 31 -4.53 1.58 7.01
N ILE A 32 -4.87 1.76 5.73
CA ILE A 32 -3.90 1.82 4.62
C ILE A 32 -2.98 3.03 4.79
N ARG A 33 -3.53 4.22 5.04
CA ARG A 33 -2.74 5.45 5.21
C ARG A 33 -1.76 5.36 6.38
N LYS A 34 -2.17 4.72 7.48
CA LYS A 34 -1.28 4.46 8.60
C LYS A 34 -0.17 3.47 8.23
N PHE A 35 -0.49 2.41 7.50
CA PHE A 35 0.50 1.42 7.03
C PHE A 35 1.55 2.04 6.09
N GLU A 36 1.12 2.91 5.18
CA GLU A 36 2.01 3.63 4.25
C GLU A 36 3.02 4.51 4.97
N LYS A 37 2.62 5.15 6.08
CA LYS A 37 3.51 6.03 6.86
C LYS A 37 4.74 5.30 7.41
N ASP A 38 4.61 4.00 7.69
CA ASP A 38 5.70 3.16 8.20
C ASP A 38 6.46 2.43 7.05
N GLY A 39 6.15 2.77 5.80
CA GLY A 39 6.78 2.23 4.61
C GLY A 39 8.28 2.51 4.57
N ARG A 40 9.07 1.50 4.24
CA ARG A 40 10.52 1.64 4.03
C ARG A 40 10.84 1.69 2.54
N ASN A 41 11.84 2.47 2.18
CA ASN A 41 12.38 2.50 0.83
C ASN A 41 12.91 1.10 0.46
N VAL A 42 12.66 0.70 -0.78
CA VAL A 42 13.24 -0.52 -1.35
C VAL A 42 14.74 -0.29 -1.52
N ARG A 43 15.56 -1.13 -0.86
CA ARG A 43 17.02 -0.95 -0.78
C ARG A 43 17.67 -0.82 -2.17
N GLU A 44 17.35 -1.75 -3.07
CA GLU A 44 17.96 -1.84 -4.39
C GLU A 44 17.18 -1.07 -5.47
N TRP A 45 16.39 -0.06 -5.08
CA TRP A 45 15.52 0.65 -6.02
C TRP A 45 16.29 1.29 -7.17
N PHE A 46 17.45 1.88 -6.91
CA PHE A 46 18.27 2.52 -7.94
C PHE A 46 18.78 1.51 -8.99
N ALA A 47 19.26 0.34 -8.54
CA ALA A 47 19.70 -0.71 -9.45
C ALA A 47 18.54 -1.25 -10.30
N ALA A 48 17.38 -1.50 -9.67
CA ALA A 48 16.18 -1.93 -10.38
C ALA A 48 15.69 -0.88 -11.39
N ARG A 49 15.70 0.40 -11.02
CA ARG A 49 15.33 1.52 -11.90
C ARG A 49 16.21 1.58 -13.15
N ASN A 50 17.51 1.37 -13.03
CA ASN A 50 18.42 1.34 -14.19
C ASN A 50 18.08 0.19 -15.14
N GLN A 51 17.72 -0.99 -14.61
CA GLN A 51 17.25 -2.10 -15.44
C GLN A 51 15.93 -1.78 -16.15
N PHE A 52 14.98 -1.12 -15.46
CA PHE A 52 13.75 -0.65 -16.09
C PHE A 52 14.00 0.38 -17.19
N ALA A 53 14.96 1.27 -17.02
CA ALA A 53 15.33 2.26 -18.04
C ALA A 53 15.94 1.61 -19.29
N ILE A 54 16.68 0.50 -19.16
CA ILE A 54 17.19 -0.26 -20.31
C ILE A 54 16.05 -0.97 -21.05
N MET A 55 15.12 -1.58 -20.32
CA MET A 55 14.03 -2.38 -20.92
C MET A 55 12.88 -1.53 -21.50
N PHE A 56 12.64 -0.35 -20.93
CA PHE A 56 11.48 0.50 -21.24
C PHE A 56 11.90 1.96 -21.46
N GLY A 57 13.06 2.19 -22.09
CA GLY A 57 13.67 3.52 -22.23
C GLY A 57 12.72 4.58 -22.80
N GLU A 58 11.88 4.18 -23.76
CA GLU A 58 10.86 5.05 -24.37
C GLU A 58 9.82 5.60 -23.37
N ARG A 59 9.67 4.99 -22.19
CA ARG A 59 8.78 5.45 -21.12
C ARG A 59 9.45 6.35 -20.09
N PHE A 60 10.77 6.47 -20.13
CA PHE A 60 11.56 7.33 -19.24
C PHE A 60 11.87 8.71 -19.85
N ASP A 61 11.68 8.87 -21.16
CA ASP A 61 11.93 10.11 -21.91
C ASP A 61 10.68 11.01 -22.07
N ALA A 62 9.62 10.77 -21.29
CA ALA A 62 8.38 11.54 -21.28
C ALA A 62 8.39 12.73 -20.31
#